data_AF-A0AAD7CFJ0-F1
#
_entry.id   AF-A0AAD7CFJ0-F1
#
_cell.length_a   1.000
_cell.length_b   1.000
_cell.length_c   1.000
_cell.angle_alpha   90.00
_cell.angle_beta   90.00
_cell.angle_gamma   90.00
#
_symmetry.space_group_name_H-M   'P 1'
#
loop_
_entity.id
_entity.type
_entity.pdbx_description
1 polymer ?
#
loop_
_entity_poly.entity_id
_entity_poly.type
_entity_poly.pdbx_seq_one_letter_code
_entity_poly.pdbx_strand_id
1 'polypeptide(L)'
;MSVDSLSQMISLLSDVHSRLQGLRNAPAALLKTSISFSSPTIRNDFEKAKLLTETIRSDSVQAALQTAAQSAATHSQDKLDLNIRREIRKRRRVSLFLSRSSVLNSNSRPPSPGSPQPYVPHDHRNASLFPSDVIPPLQCHDLPDYIREFNRTHSSRLHIWTRVRGSTQLGNPAVVRFTIRDVLVCYITMEYSTSESVLVTESIAAFGPREKKSPHSQSDYLVYQTLSQQIARMLQSHPRVSFQSIMNLLCAYEGLFIERCATCERVLSAEGHVPPVARVWMREGGWEARHISCAQV
;
A
#
# COMPACT_ATOMS: atom_id res chain seq x y z
N MET A 1 25.77 4.91 37.18
CA MET A 1 26.64 5.05 35.99
C MET A 1 27.40 6.36 36.12
N SER A 2 28.72 6.37 35.89
CA SER A 2 29.49 7.63 35.88
C SER A 2 29.19 8.44 34.62
N VAL A 3 29.27 9.77 34.71
CA VAL A 3 29.02 10.67 33.57
C VAL A 3 29.95 10.34 32.39
N ASP A 4 31.19 9.94 32.69
CA ASP A 4 32.18 9.56 31.67
C ASP A 4 31.82 8.27 30.93
N SER A 5 31.24 7.29 31.61
CA SER A 5 30.78 6.06 30.95
C SER A 5 29.63 6.34 29.96
N LEU A 6 28.76 7.29 30.31
CA LEU A 6 27.60 7.65 29.50
C LEU A 6 28.00 8.48 28.28
N SER A 7 28.96 9.41 28.42
CA SER A 7 29.49 10.17 27.29
C SER A 7 30.18 9.27 26.26
N GLN A 8 30.93 8.26 26.72
CA GLN A 8 31.55 7.27 25.85
C GLN A 8 30.51 6.45 25.07
N MET A 9 29.46 5.96 25.73
CA MET A 9 28.38 5.23 25.05
C MET A 9 27.65 6.07 24.01
N ILE A 10 27.36 7.35 24.31
CA ILE A 10 26.72 8.27 23.37
C ILE A 10 27.61 8.47 22.13
N SER A 11 28.92 8.66 22.34
CA SER A 11 29.88 8.81 21.26
C SER A 11 29.91 7.56 20.35
N LEU A 12 29.97 6.37 20.95
CA LEU A 12 29.94 5.09 20.21
C LEU A 12 28.66 4.92 19.39
N LEU A 13 27.49 5.16 19.99
CA LEU A 13 26.20 5.03 19.30
C LEU A 13 26.02 6.09 18.19
N SER A 14 26.54 7.30 18.39
CA SER A 14 26.54 8.36 17.38
C SER A 14 27.43 8.00 16.18
N ASP A 15 28.61 7.43 16.41
CA ASP A 15 29.49 6.96 15.33
C ASP A 15 28.82 5.86 14.50
N VAL A 16 28.24 4.84 15.15
CA VAL A 16 27.47 3.78 14.47
C VAL A 16 26.31 4.37 13.65
N HIS A 17 25.59 5.35 14.18
CA HIS A 17 24.51 6.02 13.45
C HIS A 17 25.02 6.74 12.21
N SER A 18 26.13 7.47 12.30
CA SER A 18 26.72 8.20 11.18
C SER A 18 27.15 7.25 10.05
N ARG A 19 27.74 6.11 10.38
CA ARG A 19 28.14 5.06 9.44
C ARG A 19 26.93 4.40 8.77
N LEU A 20 25.86 4.13 9.52
CA LEU A 20 24.61 3.61 8.97
C LEU A 20 23.95 4.59 7.98
N GLN A 21 23.97 5.89 8.27
CA GLN A 21 23.46 6.91 7.35
C GLN A 21 24.30 6.97 6.07
N GLY A 22 25.62 6.84 6.18
CA GLY A 22 26.51 6.72 5.03
C GLY A 22 26.15 5.56 4.10
N LEU A 23 25.86 4.38 4.67
CA LEU A 23 25.44 3.21 3.88
C LEU A 23 24.03 3.33 3.28
N ARG A 24 23.11 4.05 3.94
CA ARG A 24 21.76 4.30 3.39
C ARG A 24 21.79 5.14 2.11
N ASN A 25 22.82 5.97 1.96
CA ASN A 25 23.05 6.75 0.75
C ASN A 25 23.83 5.97 -0.31
N ALA A 26 24.24 4.72 -0.05
CA ALA A 26 24.85 3.87 -1.06
C ALA A 26 23.82 3.63 -2.19
N PRO A 27 24.23 3.74 -3.47
CA PRO A 27 23.31 3.70 -4.58
C PRO A 27 22.53 2.38 -4.58
N ALA A 28 21.21 2.46 -4.84
CA ALA A 28 20.30 1.33 -5.02
C ALA A 28 20.75 0.31 -6.11
N ALA A 29 21.84 0.62 -6.81
CA ALA A 29 22.60 -0.30 -7.64
C ALA A 29 22.99 -1.60 -6.88
N LEU A 30 23.38 -1.55 -5.61
CA LEU A 30 23.75 -2.77 -4.85
C LEU A 30 22.62 -3.80 -4.71
N LEU A 31 21.37 -3.40 -4.91
CA LEU A 31 20.19 -4.27 -4.81
C LEU A 31 19.76 -4.87 -6.16
N LYS A 32 20.40 -4.49 -7.27
CA LYS A 32 20.12 -5.06 -8.59
C LYS A 32 21.01 -6.29 -8.81
N THR A 33 20.38 -7.46 -8.94
CA THR A 33 21.01 -8.78 -9.17
C THR A 33 21.74 -8.93 -10.52
N SER A 34 21.76 -7.88 -11.35
CA SER A 34 22.25 -7.88 -12.74
C SER A 34 23.53 -7.05 -12.91
N ILE A 35 24.38 -6.94 -11.89
CA ILE A 35 25.61 -6.13 -11.98
C ILE A 35 26.83 -7.05 -12.05
N SER A 36 27.60 -6.88 -13.11
CA SER A 36 28.92 -7.49 -13.27
C SER A 36 29.80 -7.09 -12.08
N PHE A 37 30.26 -8.06 -11.29
CA PHE A 37 31.00 -7.90 -10.02
C PHE A 37 32.39 -7.23 -10.17
N SER A 38 32.72 -6.65 -11.32
CA SER A 38 34.05 -6.13 -11.64
C SER A 38 34.29 -4.67 -11.24
N SER A 39 33.31 -3.96 -10.68
CA SER A 39 33.53 -2.57 -10.24
C SER A 39 34.25 -2.51 -8.87
N PRO A 40 35.43 -1.87 -8.77
CA PRO A 40 36.16 -1.74 -7.51
C PRO A 40 35.41 -0.92 -6.45
N THR A 41 34.45 -0.07 -6.86
CA THR A 41 33.62 0.72 -5.93
C THR A 41 32.67 -0.14 -5.12
N ILE A 42 32.06 -1.16 -5.74
CA ILE A 42 31.11 -2.06 -5.11
C ILE A 42 31.79 -2.88 -4.02
N ARG A 43 33.00 -3.38 -4.29
CA ARG A 43 33.79 -4.15 -3.33
C ARG A 43 34.12 -3.32 -2.08
N ASN A 44 34.52 -2.07 -2.26
CA ASN A 44 34.79 -1.16 -1.13
C ASN A 44 33.54 -0.91 -0.29
N ASP A 45 32.36 -0.80 -0.91
CA ASP A 45 31.11 -0.59 -0.18
C ASP A 45 30.66 -1.85 0.58
N PHE A 46 30.89 -3.05 0.02
CA PHE A 46 30.70 -4.32 0.73
C PHE A 46 31.66 -4.48 1.92
N GLU A 47 32.92 -4.09 1.77
CA GLU A 47 33.89 -4.11 2.87
C GLU A 47 33.48 -3.16 4.00
N LYS A 48 33.01 -1.94 3.67
CA LYS A 48 32.45 -1.01 4.67
C LYS A 48 31.22 -1.59 5.38
N ALA A 49 30.31 -2.25 4.65
CA ALA A 49 29.14 -2.89 5.23
C ALA A 49 29.52 -4.06 6.17
N LYS A 50 30.55 -4.82 5.81
CA LYS A 50 31.10 -5.90 6.65
C LYS A 50 31.69 -5.33 7.95
N LEU A 51 32.55 -4.32 7.87
CA LEU A 51 33.15 -3.66 9.04
C LEU A 51 32.08 -3.05 9.96
N LEU A 52 31.02 -2.47 9.39
CA LEU A 52 29.90 -1.97 10.19
C LEU A 52 29.16 -3.09 10.91
N THR A 53 28.95 -4.22 10.24
CA THR A 53 28.30 -5.40 10.85
C THR A 53 29.13 -5.93 12.01
N GLU A 54 30.45 -6.00 11.87
CA GLU A 54 31.38 -6.37 12.95
C GLU A 54 31.34 -5.35 14.09
N THR A 55 31.30 -4.06 13.78
CA THR A 55 31.18 -2.99 14.78
C THR A 55 29.86 -3.10 15.56
N ILE A 56 28.73 -3.35 14.89
CA ILE A 56 27.43 -3.53 15.54
C ILE A 56 27.43 -4.78 16.42
N ARG A 57 28.12 -5.85 16.02
CA ARG A 57 28.25 -7.09 16.80
C ARG A 57 29.21 -7.00 17.98
N SER A 58 30.01 -5.94 18.07
CA SER A 58 30.95 -5.78 19.19
C SER A 58 30.22 -5.65 20.53
N ASP A 59 30.80 -6.24 21.57
CA ASP A 59 30.20 -6.30 22.91
C ASP A 59 29.96 -4.91 23.50
N SER A 60 30.84 -3.94 23.20
CA SER A 60 30.70 -2.56 23.67
C SER A 60 29.46 -1.87 23.09
N VAL A 61 29.18 -2.07 21.79
CA VAL A 61 27.99 -1.52 21.13
C VAL A 61 26.72 -2.25 21.60
N GLN A 62 26.78 -3.58 21.73
CA GLN A 62 25.65 -4.36 22.23
C GLN A 62 25.30 -4.00 23.67
N ALA A 63 26.29 -3.85 24.55
CA ALA A 63 26.08 -3.40 25.93
C ALA A 63 25.50 -1.98 25.99
N ALA A 64 25.99 -1.06 25.15
CA ALA A 64 25.45 0.30 25.06
C ALA A 64 23.99 0.31 24.56
N LEU A 65 23.65 -0.53 23.56
CA LEU A 65 22.30 -0.67 23.04
C LEU A 65 21.34 -1.30 24.07
N GLN A 66 21.78 -2.33 24.79
CA GLN A 66 20.99 -2.93 25.87
C GLN A 66 20.74 -1.94 27.01
N THR A 67 21.76 -1.18 27.40
CA THR A 67 21.64 -0.12 28.42
C THR A 67 20.66 0.98 27.95
N ALA A 68 20.72 1.37 26.68
CA ALA A 68 19.78 2.34 26.09
C ALA A 68 18.34 1.79 25.99
N ALA A 69 18.18 0.50 25.69
CA ALA A 69 16.87 -0.15 25.65
C ALA A 69 16.24 -0.27 27.04
N GLN A 70 17.05 -0.63 28.05
CA GLN A 70 16.61 -0.69 29.45
C GLN A 70 16.22 0.69 29.96
N SER A 71 17.01 1.73 29.70
CA SER A 71 16.65 3.10 30.11
C SER A 71 15.38 3.59 29.43
N ALA A 72 15.17 3.28 28.15
CA ALA A 72 13.92 3.59 27.46
C ALA A 72 12.70 2.86 28.07
N ALA A 73 12.86 1.60 28.48
CA ALA A 73 11.80 0.83 29.14
C ALA A 73 11.46 1.42 30.52
N THR A 74 12.45 1.75 31.34
CA THR A 74 12.25 2.36 32.66
C THR A 74 11.60 3.74 32.57
N HIS A 75 11.96 4.54 31.56
CA HIS A 75 11.34 5.85 31.32
C HIS A 75 9.92 5.78 30.72
N SER A 76 9.47 4.62 30.21
CA SER A 76 8.12 4.45 29.65
C SER A 76 7.01 4.29 30.70
N GLN A 77 7.36 3.94 31.94
CA GLN A 77 6.40 3.86 33.05
C GLN A 77 6.07 5.22 33.66
N ASP A 78 6.94 6.22 33.47
CA ASP A 78 6.66 7.58 33.89
C ASP A 78 5.82 8.25 32.81
N LYS A 79 4.55 8.48 33.11
CA LYS A 79 3.45 8.86 32.21
C LYS A 79 3.57 10.26 31.59
N LEU A 80 4.78 10.76 31.40
CA LEU A 80 5.09 11.93 30.59
C LEU A 80 5.39 11.44 29.18
N ASP A 81 4.31 11.22 28.43
CA ASP A 81 4.29 10.95 26.99
C ASP A 81 4.83 12.18 26.23
N LEU A 82 6.11 12.47 26.42
CA LEU A 82 6.85 13.43 25.65
C LEU A 82 7.12 12.78 24.31
N ASN A 83 6.14 13.02 23.45
CA ASN A 83 6.22 13.08 22.00
C ASN A 83 7.46 13.85 21.51
N ILE A 84 8.68 13.34 21.75
CA ILE A 84 9.95 13.97 21.39
C ILE A 84 10.00 14.20 19.86
N ARG A 85 9.36 13.33 19.07
CA ARG A 85 9.18 13.55 17.63
C ARG A 85 8.29 14.75 17.29
N ARG A 86 7.29 15.08 18.11
CA ARG A 86 6.41 16.26 17.97
C ARG A 86 7.14 17.53 18.46
N GLU A 87 7.95 17.41 19.51
CA GLU A 87 8.70 18.50 20.11
C GLU A 87 9.88 18.98 19.23
N ILE A 88 10.64 18.04 18.64
CA ILE A 88 11.74 18.36 17.70
C ILE A 88 11.23 19.09 16.46
N ARG A 89 10.03 18.75 15.97
CA ARG A 89 9.38 19.50 14.87
C ARG A 89 8.94 20.90 15.27
N LYS A 90 8.63 21.15 16.54
CA LYS A 90 8.30 22.49 17.06
C LYS A 90 9.56 23.35 17.23
N ARG A 91 10.65 22.81 17.80
CA ARG A 91 11.87 23.60 18.06
C ARG A 91 12.59 24.08 16.80
N ARG A 92 12.55 23.31 15.69
CA ARG A 92 13.07 23.79 14.39
C ARG A 92 12.29 24.96 13.79
N ARG A 93 11.03 25.20 14.19
CA ARG A 93 10.27 26.38 13.72
C ARG A 93 10.54 27.63 14.56
N VAL A 94 10.92 27.48 15.82
CA VAL A 94 11.10 28.63 16.74
C VAL A 94 12.53 29.19 16.70
N SER A 95 13.55 28.38 16.39
CA SER A 95 14.94 28.86 16.34
C SER A 95 15.25 29.78 15.14
N LEU A 96 14.34 29.95 14.18
CA LEU A 96 14.49 30.91 13.08
C LEU A 96 13.83 32.27 13.36
N PHE A 97 13.11 32.43 14.49
CA PHE A 97 12.33 33.65 14.76
C PHE A 97 12.90 34.58 15.84
N LEU A 98 13.96 34.18 16.54
CA LEU A 98 14.51 34.97 17.67
C LEU A 98 15.96 35.46 17.47
N SER A 99 16.49 35.38 16.25
CA SER A 99 17.80 35.95 15.92
C SER A 99 17.70 37.02 14.83
N ARG A 100 17.01 38.14 15.11
CA ARG A 100 17.27 39.47 14.50
C ARG A 100 16.33 40.56 15.04
N SER A 101 16.68 41.07 16.21
CA SER A 101 16.54 42.49 16.58
C SER A 101 17.98 42.93 16.86
N SER A 102 18.60 43.93 16.26
CA SER A 102 18.17 45.19 15.66
C SER A 102 19.24 45.64 14.66
N VAL A 103 18.89 46.44 13.65
CA VAL A 103 19.57 47.68 13.21
C VAL A 103 18.78 48.22 12.01
N LEU A 104 18.47 49.51 12.10
CA LEU A 104 17.75 50.36 11.17
C LEU A 104 18.33 50.32 9.75
N ASN A 105 17.48 50.08 8.73
CA ASN A 105 17.37 50.95 7.55
C ASN A 105 16.35 50.40 6.54
N SER A 106 15.48 51.31 6.11
CA SER A 106 14.59 51.19 4.97
C SER A 106 15.36 51.14 3.66
N ASN A 107 15.21 50.05 2.90
CA ASN A 107 14.86 50.04 1.46
C ASN A 107 15.17 48.67 0.84
N SER A 108 14.19 48.15 0.11
CA SER A 108 14.34 47.10 -0.91
C SER A 108 14.55 45.66 -0.42
N ARG A 109 13.51 45.07 0.20
CA ARG A 109 13.29 43.62 0.06
C ARG A 109 12.15 43.38 -0.93
N PRO A 110 12.34 42.56 -1.99
CA PRO A 110 11.21 42.08 -2.78
C PRO A 110 10.24 41.35 -1.83
N PRO A 111 8.91 41.45 -2.06
CA PRO A 111 7.94 40.75 -1.24
C PRO A 111 8.30 39.26 -1.22
N SER A 112 8.50 38.70 -0.03
CA SER A 112 8.62 37.25 0.12
C SER A 112 7.47 36.62 -0.67
N PRO A 113 7.74 35.64 -1.57
CA PRO A 113 6.68 34.95 -2.27
C PRO A 113 5.72 34.43 -1.20
N GLY A 114 4.47 34.87 -1.31
CA GLY A 114 3.47 34.76 -0.24
C GLY A 114 3.48 33.37 0.36
N SER A 115 3.39 33.31 1.69
CA SER A 115 3.15 32.10 2.46
C SER A 115 2.26 31.16 1.64
N PRO A 116 2.67 29.90 1.40
CA PRO A 116 1.90 28.99 0.57
C PRO A 116 0.45 29.05 1.04
N GLN A 117 -0.46 29.38 0.12
CA GLN A 117 -1.87 29.50 0.46
C GLN A 117 -2.27 28.29 1.30
N PRO A 118 -3.01 28.47 2.41
CA PRO A 118 -3.45 27.36 3.23
C PRO A 118 -4.07 26.33 2.31
N TYR A 119 -3.55 25.10 2.36
CA TYR A 119 -3.99 24.00 1.50
C TYR A 119 -5.51 23.97 1.52
N VAL A 120 -6.13 24.42 0.43
CA VAL A 120 -7.56 24.27 0.24
C VAL A 120 -7.72 22.80 -0.09
N PRO A 121 -8.25 21.97 0.84
CA PRO A 121 -8.54 20.59 0.49
C PRO A 121 -9.40 20.65 -0.76
N HIS A 122 -8.89 20.08 -1.85
CA HIS A 122 -9.72 19.91 -3.02
C HIS A 122 -10.92 19.13 -2.53
N ASP A 123 -12.11 19.71 -2.71
CA ASP A 123 -13.35 18.98 -2.56
C ASP A 123 -13.28 17.87 -3.60
N HIS A 124 -12.71 16.73 -3.20
CA HIS A 124 -12.75 15.51 -3.95
C HIS A 124 -14.22 15.18 -4.04
N ARG A 125 -14.84 15.66 -5.11
CA ARG A 125 -16.23 15.45 -5.43
C ARG A 125 -16.40 13.95 -5.32
N ASN A 126 -17.11 13.49 -4.28
CA ASN A 126 -17.26 12.08 -3.95
C ASN A 126 -18.00 11.40 -5.09
N ALA A 127 -17.29 11.05 -6.16
CA ALA A 127 -17.77 10.14 -7.16
C ALA A 127 -17.95 8.82 -6.41
N SER A 128 -19.20 8.45 -6.21
CA SER A 128 -19.56 7.17 -5.61
C SER A 128 -18.78 6.09 -6.35
N LEU A 129 -17.90 5.38 -5.64
CA LEU A 129 -17.01 4.39 -6.26
C LEU A 129 -17.77 3.18 -6.78
N PHE A 130 -18.98 2.97 -6.26
CA PHE A 130 -19.91 1.95 -6.69
C PHE A 130 -21.25 2.58 -7.11
N PRO A 131 -22.00 1.94 -8.03
CA PRO A 131 -23.39 2.30 -8.26
C PRO A 131 -24.18 2.29 -6.94
N SER A 132 -25.14 3.21 -6.82
CA SER A 132 -26.13 3.14 -5.74
C SER A 132 -27.07 1.98 -6.02
N ASP A 133 -26.72 0.82 -5.50
CA ASP A 133 -27.50 -0.39 -5.73
C ASP A 133 -28.87 -0.29 -5.08
N VAL A 134 -29.91 -0.46 -5.89
CA VAL A 134 -31.27 -0.77 -5.43
C VAL A 134 -31.43 -2.30 -5.23
N ILE A 135 -30.41 -3.09 -5.58
CA ILE A 135 -30.45 -4.55 -5.55
C ILE A 135 -30.30 -5.04 -4.11
N PRO A 136 -31.21 -5.90 -3.62
CA PRO A 136 -31.10 -6.46 -2.28
C PRO A 136 -29.81 -7.29 -2.14
N PRO A 137 -29.17 -7.26 -0.96
CA PRO A 137 -27.93 -7.99 -0.73
C PRO A 137 -28.16 -9.50 -0.87
N LEU A 138 -27.24 -10.19 -1.54
CA LEU A 138 -27.33 -11.63 -1.78
C LEU A 138 -27.22 -12.42 -0.48
N GLN A 139 -28.14 -13.35 -0.26
CA GLN A 139 -28.08 -14.25 0.89
C GLN A 139 -27.20 -15.46 0.60
N CYS A 140 -26.64 -16.05 1.66
CA CYS A 140 -25.73 -17.20 1.57
C CYS A 140 -26.36 -18.40 0.85
N HIS A 141 -27.65 -18.66 1.05
CA HIS A 141 -28.36 -19.78 0.42
C HIS A 141 -28.67 -19.56 -1.06
N ASP A 142 -28.75 -18.30 -1.51
CA ASP A 142 -29.03 -17.94 -2.92
C ASP A 142 -27.77 -17.96 -3.78
N LEU A 143 -26.58 -18.02 -3.17
CA LEU A 143 -25.30 -17.97 -3.88
C LEU A 143 -25.15 -19.04 -4.98
N PRO A 144 -25.52 -20.32 -4.76
CA PRO A 144 -25.41 -21.35 -5.80
C PRO A 144 -26.30 -21.05 -7.02
N ASP A 145 -27.52 -20.56 -6.78
CA ASP A 145 -28.46 -20.24 -7.86
C ASP A 145 -28.04 -18.99 -8.62
N TYR A 146 -27.56 -17.97 -7.91
CA TYR A 146 -26.92 -16.80 -8.51
C TYR A 146 -25.74 -17.21 -9.40
N ILE A 147 -24.84 -18.09 -8.93
CA ILE A 147 -23.68 -18.55 -9.71
C ILE A 147 -24.12 -19.29 -10.99
N ARG A 148 -25.15 -20.14 -10.91
CA ARG A 148 -25.69 -20.85 -12.08
C ARG A 148 -26.24 -19.87 -13.10
N GLU A 149 -27.00 -18.89 -12.65
CA GLU A 149 -27.60 -17.89 -13.53
C GLU A 149 -26.56 -16.95 -14.14
N PHE A 150 -25.60 -16.51 -13.33
CA PHE A 150 -24.47 -15.71 -13.79
C PHE A 150 -23.68 -16.43 -14.89
N ASN A 151 -23.37 -17.72 -14.69
CA ASN A 151 -22.64 -18.53 -15.67
C ASN A 151 -23.41 -18.81 -16.97
N ARG A 152 -24.74 -18.67 -16.98
CA ARG A 152 -25.55 -18.76 -18.20
C ARG A 152 -25.54 -17.46 -19.00
N THR A 153 -25.47 -16.34 -18.31
CA THR A 153 -25.66 -14.99 -18.88
C THR A 153 -24.35 -14.32 -19.27
N HIS A 154 -23.24 -14.65 -18.62
CA HIS A 154 -21.95 -13.98 -18.81
C HIS A 154 -20.91 -14.90 -19.49
N SER A 155 -19.96 -14.30 -20.20
CA SER A 155 -18.78 -14.99 -20.76
C SER A 155 -17.80 -15.46 -19.67
N SER A 156 -17.81 -14.78 -18.53
CA SER A 156 -17.02 -15.08 -17.35
C SER A 156 -17.65 -16.20 -16.52
N ARG A 157 -16.82 -16.89 -15.73
CA ARG A 157 -17.23 -18.05 -14.94
C ARG A 157 -17.02 -17.83 -13.45
N LEU A 158 -18.03 -18.21 -12.67
CA LEU A 158 -18.01 -18.30 -11.22
C LEU A 158 -18.04 -19.76 -10.77
N HIS A 159 -17.19 -20.09 -9.81
CA HIS A 159 -17.15 -21.39 -9.17
C HIS A 159 -16.87 -21.24 -7.67
N ILE A 160 -17.59 -21.98 -6.83
CA ILE A 160 -17.29 -22.05 -5.39
C ILE A 160 -15.98 -22.83 -5.24
N TRP A 161 -14.99 -22.21 -4.62
CA TRP A 161 -13.69 -22.82 -4.37
C TRP A 161 -13.70 -23.50 -3.00
N THR A 162 -13.59 -24.82 -2.99
CA THR A 162 -13.51 -25.63 -1.76
C THR A 162 -12.15 -26.31 -1.67
N ARG A 163 -11.44 -26.14 -0.55
CA ARG A 163 -10.15 -26.82 -0.32
C ARG A 163 -10.31 -28.34 -0.17
N VAL A 164 -11.40 -28.79 0.44
CA VAL A 164 -11.69 -30.20 0.72
C VAL A 164 -12.75 -30.69 -0.27
N ARG A 165 -12.42 -31.72 -1.05
CA ARG A 165 -13.39 -32.38 -1.94
C ARG A 165 -14.36 -33.18 -1.07
N GLY A 166 -15.67 -32.94 -1.23
CA GLY A 166 -16.73 -33.72 -0.57
C GLY A 166 -17.54 -32.99 0.49
N SER A 167 -17.18 -31.76 0.88
CA SER A 167 -18.06 -30.92 1.70
C SER A 167 -19.11 -30.25 0.82
N THR A 168 -20.39 -30.52 1.07
CA THR A 168 -21.52 -29.82 0.46
C THR A 168 -21.89 -28.54 1.21
N GLN A 169 -21.37 -28.37 2.43
CA GLN A 169 -21.61 -27.18 3.23
C GLN A 169 -20.65 -26.06 2.81
N LEU A 170 -21.22 -24.87 2.61
CA LEU A 170 -20.48 -23.64 2.37
C LEU A 170 -19.67 -23.32 3.64
N GLY A 171 -18.34 -23.32 3.55
CA GLY A 171 -17.49 -22.94 4.68
C GLY A 171 -17.62 -21.44 4.99
N ASN A 172 -17.31 -21.05 6.23
CA ASN A 172 -17.08 -19.66 6.60
C ASN A 172 -15.58 -19.50 6.93
N PRO A 173 -14.79 -18.74 6.15
CA PRO A 173 -15.20 -17.93 5.00
C PRO A 173 -15.48 -18.75 3.73
N ALA A 174 -16.40 -18.26 2.90
CA ALA A 174 -16.71 -18.81 1.59
C ALA A 174 -15.79 -18.16 0.55
N VAL A 175 -15.15 -18.97 -0.30
CA VAL A 175 -14.28 -18.45 -1.35
C VAL A 175 -14.92 -18.73 -2.70
N VAL A 176 -15.14 -17.69 -3.49
CA VAL A 176 -15.65 -17.79 -4.86
C VAL A 176 -14.52 -17.48 -5.83
N ARG A 177 -14.30 -18.38 -6.78
CA ARG A 177 -13.38 -18.18 -7.89
C ARG A 177 -14.13 -17.59 -9.08
N PHE A 178 -13.76 -16.38 -9.46
CA PHE A 178 -14.17 -15.72 -10.70
C PHE A 178 -13.09 -15.89 -11.77
N THR A 179 -13.47 -16.11 -13.01
CA THR A 179 -12.53 -16.34 -14.12
C THR A 179 -13.02 -15.68 -15.39
N ILE A 180 -12.19 -14.81 -15.96
CA ILE A 180 -12.32 -14.31 -17.32
C ILE A 180 -11.30 -15.06 -18.16
N ARG A 181 -11.78 -15.79 -19.16
CA ARG A 181 -10.93 -16.65 -20.00
C ARG A 181 -9.79 -15.83 -20.61
N ASP A 182 -8.57 -16.33 -20.47
CA ASP A 182 -7.35 -15.73 -21.01
C ASP A 182 -7.01 -14.30 -20.51
N VAL A 183 -7.78 -13.75 -19.55
CA VAL A 183 -7.55 -12.41 -18.98
C VAL A 183 -7.15 -12.47 -17.52
N LEU A 184 -7.98 -13.02 -16.63
CA LEU A 184 -7.67 -13.06 -15.20
C LEU A 184 -8.45 -14.14 -14.44
N VAL A 185 -7.95 -14.47 -13.25
CA VAL A 185 -8.63 -15.28 -12.24
C VAL A 185 -8.65 -14.49 -10.94
N CYS A 186 -9.83 -14.27 -10.36
CA CYS A 186 -9.97 -13.65 -9.05
C CYS A 186 -10.46 -14.67 -8.03
N TYR A 187 -9.89 -14.65 -6.83
CA TYR A 187 -10.47 -15.30 -5.66
C TYR A 187 -11.10 -14.24 -4.77
N ILE A 188 -12.39 -14.40 -4.51
CA ILE A 188 -13.21 -13.51 -3.70
C ILE A 188 -13.48 -14.23 -2.39
N THR A 189 -12.94 -13.71 -1.31
CA THR A 189 -13.20 -14.21 0.05
C THR A 189 -14.40 -13.46 0.60
N MET A 190 -15.41 -14.23 1.02
CA MET A 190 -16.69 -13.72 1.50
C MET A 190 -16.93 -14.25 2.90
N GLU A 191 -17.37 -13.38 3.78
CA GLU A 191 -17.85 -13.73 5.12
C GLU A 191 -19.37 -13.56 5.13
N TYR A 192 -20.07 -14.41 5.87
CA TYR A 192 -21.49 -14.20 6.13
C TYR A 192 -21.72 -14.00 7.62
N SER A 193 -22.53 -13.00 7.96
CA SER A 193 -22.96 -12.80 9.34
C SER A 193 -23.96 -13.88 9.74
N THR A 194 -23.78 -14.48 10.92
CA THR A 194 -24.70 -15.50 11.45
C THR A 194 -26.10 -14.96 11.72
N SER A 195 -26.25 -13.65 11.94
CA SER A 195 -27.54 -13.03 12.26
C SER A 195 -28.41 -12.75 11.03
N GLU A 196 -27.81 -12.33 9.93
CA GLU A 196 -28.54 -11.85 8.74
C GLU A 196 -28.39 -12.78 7.54
N SER A 197 -27.45 -13.73 7.58
CA SER A 197 -27.07 -14.60 6.44
C SER A 197 -26.72 -13.85 5.14
N VAL A 198 -26.46 -12.54 5.26
CA VAL A 198 -26.03 -11.68 4.15
C VAL A 198 -24.55 -11.90 3.90
N LEU A 199 -24.22 -12.05 2.61
CA LEU A 199 -22.85 -12.19 2.15
C LEU A 199 -22.16 -10.82 2.07
N VAL A 200 -21.04 -10.70 2.77
CA VAL A 200 -20.16 -9.53 2.74
C VAL A 200 -18.84 -9.95 2.10
N THR A 201 -18.35 -9.17 1.14
CA THR A 201 -17.05 -9.44 0.54
C THR A 201 -15.94 -8.84 1.38
N GLU A 202 -15.04 -9.68 1.85
CA GLU A 202 -13.93 -9.28 2.72
C GLU A 202 -12.71 -8.86 1.89
N SER A 203 -12.30 -9.71 0.94
CA SER A 203 -11.08 -9.50 0.16
C SER A 203 -11.16 -10.11 -1.24
N ILE A 204 -10.43 -9.51 -2.18
CA ILE A 204 -10.33 -9.98 -3.56
C ILE A 204 -8.86 -10.01 -3.95
N ALA A 205 -8.40 -11.16 -4.43
CA ALA A 205 -7.06 -11.34 -4.95
C ALA A 205 -7.14 -11.74 -6.44
N ALA A 206 -6.53 -10.94 -7.31
CA ALA A 206 -6.47 -11.14 -8.75
C ALA A 206 -5.15 -11.78 -9.18
N PHE A 207 -5.23 -12.67 -10.17
CA PHE A 207 -4.11 -13.43 -10.70
C PHE A 207 -4.24 -13.58 -12.22
N GLY A 208 -3.12 -13.86 -12.88
CA GLY A 208 -3.10 -14.23 -14.28
C GLY A 208 -3.70 -15.63 -14.53
N PRO A 209 -4.23 -15.90 -15.73
CA PRO A 209 -4.92 -17.16 -16.06
C PRO A 209 -4.09 -18.43 -15.83
N ARG A 210 -2.76 -18.30 -15.90
CA ARG A 210 -1.80 -19.41 -15.79
C ARG A 210 -1.13 -19.51 -14.42
N GLU A 211 -1.41 -18.58 -13.50
CA GLU A 211 -0.85 -18.60 -12.15
C GLU A 211 -1.55 -19.65 -11.29
N LYS A 212 -0.77 -20.60 -10.75
CA LYS A 212 -1.26 -21.61 -9.81
C LYS A 212 -0.97 -21.19 -8.37
N LYS A 213 -1.61 -20.11 -7.92
CA LYS A 213 -1.43 -19.52 -6.59
C LYS A 213 -2.66 -19.78 -5.70
N SER A 214 -2.45 -19.76 -4.38
CA SER A 214 -3.54 -19.87 -3.42
C SER A 214 -4.29 -18.54 -3.26
N PRO A 215 -5.56 -18.55 -2.80
CA PRO A 215 -6.36 -17.33 -2.62
C PRO A 215 -5.70 -16.25 -1.75
N HIS A 216 -4.86 -16.65 -0.79
CA HIS A 216 -4.17 -15.74 0.14
C HIS A 216 -2.74 -15.37 -0.30
N SER A 217 -2.31 -15.82 -1.48
CA SER A 217 -1.01 -15.45 -2.05
C SER A 217 -1.10 -14.13 -2.82
N GLN A 218 0.07 -13.56 -3.15
CA GLN A 218 0.15 -12.45 -4.09
C GLN A 218 0.50 -12.96 -5.49
N SER A 219 0.02 -12.26 -6.53
CA SER A 219 0.39 -12.55 -7.92
C SER A 219 1.87 -12.23 -8.15
N ASP A 220 2.51 -12.96 -9.07
CA ASP A 220 3.88 -12.69 -9.50
C ASP A 220 3.96 -11.53 -10.53
N TYR A 221 2.83 -11.13 -11.13
CA TYR A 221 2.79 -10.06 -12.14
C TYR A 221 2.29 -8.75 -11.54
N LEU A 222 3.04 -7.67 -11.82
CA LEU A 222 2.75 -6.33 -11.31
C LEU A 222 1.31 -5.89 -11.63
N VAL A 223 0.81 -6.15 -12.83
CA VAL A 223 -0.55 -5.77 -13.25
C VAL A 223 -1.62 -6.28 -12.28
N TYR A 224 -1.55 -7.56 -11.89
CA TYR A 224 -2.56 -8.15 -11.00
C TYR A 224 -2.32 -7.81 -9.53
N GLN A 225 -1.07 -7.59 -9.10
CA GLN A 225 -0.77 -7.02 -7.78
C GLN A 225 -1.42 -5.65 -7.63
N THR A 226 -1.23 -4.80 -8.64
CA THR A 226 -1.78 -3.45 -8.71
C THR A 226 -3.32 -3.47 -8.77
N LEU A 227 -3.91 -4.35 -9.58
CA LEU A 227 -5.36 -4.56 -9.64
C LEU A 227 -5.94 -4.97 -8.28
N SER A 228 -5.31 -5.96 -7.62
CA SER A 228 -5.74 -6.44 -6.30
C SER A 228 -5.70 -5.32 -5.26
N GLN A 229 -4.63 -4.52 -5.26
CA GLN A 229 -4.51 -3.37 -4.37
C GLN A 229 -5.58 -2.31 -4.65
N GLN A 230 -5.90 -2.04 -5.92
CA GLN A 230 -6.91 -1.06 -6.28
C GLN A 230 -8.30 -1.51 -5.82
N ILE A 231 -8.67 -2.77 -6.06
CA ILE A 231 -9.94 -3.33 -5.59
C ILE A 231 -10.00 -3.33 -4.06
N ALA A 232 -8.91 -3.67 -3.37
CA ALA A 232 -8.85 -3.63 -1.92
C ALA A 232 -9.12 -2.22 -1.36
N ARG A 233 -8.59 -1.15 -1.99
CA ARG A 233 -8.90 0.23 -1.61
C ARG A 233 -10.37 0.56 -1.81
N MET A 234 -10.96 0.10 -2.92
CA MET A 234 -12.41 0.28 -3.17
C MET A 234 -13.25 -0.42 -2.10
N LEU A 235 -12.94 -1.66 -1.74
CA LEU A 235 -13.64 -2.40 -0.68
C LEU A 235 -13.48 -1.73 0.69
N GLN A 236 -12.29 -1.26 1.04
CA GLN A 236 -12.05 -0.55 2.30
C GLN A 236 -12.84 0.75 2.41
N SER A 237 -13.01 1.46 1.30
CA SER A 237 -13.83 2.68 1.26
C SER A 237 -15.34 2.39 1.34
N HIS A 238 -15.78 1.22 0.88
CA HIS A 238 -17.18 0.81 0.83
C HIS A 238 -17.34 -0.64 1.31
N PRO A 239 -17.21 -0.91 2.63
CA PRO A 239 -17.17 -2.26 3.17
C PRO A 239 -18.50 -3.03 3.04
N ARG A 240 -19.59 -2.34 2.75
CA ARG A 240 -20.94 -2.91 2.57
C ARG A 240 -21.36 -3.02 1.10
N VAL A 241 -20.41 -3.11 0.18
CA VAL A 241 -20.73 -3.30 -1.24
C VAL A 241 -21.37 -4.67 -1.47
N SER A 242 -22.42 -4.70 -2.29
CA SER A 242 -23.11 -5.94 -2.66
C SER A 242 -22.18 -6.85 -3.48
N PHE A 243 -22.30 -8.17 -3.31
CA PHE A 243 -21.55 -9.13 -4.12
C PHE A 243 -21.85 -8.93 -5.62
N GLN A 244 -23.11 -8.61 -5.94
CA GLN A 244 -23.55 -8.36 -7.32
C GLN A 244 -22.83 -7.16 -7.94
N SER A 245 -22.63 -6.06 -7.21
CA SER A 245 -21.87 -4.92 -7.73
C SER A 245 -20.39 -5.18 -7.90
N ILE A 246 -19.82 -6.03 -7.04
CA ILE A 246 -18.46 -6.52 -7.27
C ILE A 246 -18.42 -7.36 -8.55
N MET A 247 -19.42 -8.21 -8.82
CA MET A 247 -19.44 -8.99 -10.06
C MET A 247 -19.55 -8.09 -11.29
N ASN A 248 -20.37 -7.04 -11.23
CA ASN A 248 -20.46 -6.03 -12.27
C ASN A 248 -19.10 -5.34 -12.50
N LEU A 249 -18.44 -4.88 -11.43
CA LEU A 249 -17.09 -4.33 -11.48
C LEU A 249 -16.08 -5.30 -12.09
N LEU A 250 -16.09 -6.57 -11.68
CA LEU A 250 -15.16 -7.59 -12.17
C LEU A 250 -15.39 -7.90 -13.65
N CYS A 251 -16.63 -7.90 -14.13
CA CYS A 251 -16.94 -8.06 -15.55
C CYS A 251 -16.38 -6.93 -16.41
N ALA A 252 -16.30 -5.70 -15.88
CA ALA A 252 -15.71 -4.57 -16.59
C ALA A 252 -14.21 -4.73 -16.89
N TYR A 253 -13.55 -5.79 -16.40
CA TYR A 253 -12.16 -6.13 -16.73
C TYR A 253 -12.02 -7.11 -17.90
N GLU A 254 -13.11 -7.50 -18.59
CA GLU A 254 -13.02 -8.36 -19.79
C GLU A 254 -12.07 -7.79 -20.84
N GLY A 255 -12.06 -6.47 -20.99
CA GLY A 255 -11.16 -5.74 -21.90
C GLY A 255 -9.80 -5.34 -21.32
N LEU A 256 -9.36 -5.86 -20.16
CA LEU A 256 -8.21 -5.31 -19.42
C LEU A 256 -6.94 -5.02 -20.27
N PHE A 257 -6.60 -5.89 -21.23
CA PHE A 257 -5.39 -5.75 -22.04
C PHE A 257 -5.58 -5.06 -23.40
N ILE A 258 -6.82 -4.71 -23.75
CA ILE A 258 -7.17 -4.13 -25.06
C ILE A 258 -7.86 -2.77 -24.94
N GLU A 259 -8.49 -2.51 -23.80
CA GLU A 259 -9.22 -1.28 -23.52
C GLU A 259 -8.24 -0.11 -23.33
N ARG A 260 -8.59 1.03 -23.92
CA ARG A 260 -7.81 2.27 -23.80
C ARG A 260 -8.25 3.03 -22.56
N CYS A 261 -7.30 3.66 -21.88
CA CYS A 261 -7.61 4.58 -20.79
C CYS A 261 -8.48 5.74 -21.28
N ALA A 262 -9.61 6.00 -20.63
CA ALA A 262 -10.53 7.07 -21.01
C ALA A 262 -9.91 8.49 -20.95
N THR A 263 -8.83 8.67 -20.18
CA THR A 263 -8.18 9.98 -19.99
C THR A 263 -7.02 10.22 -20.96
N CYS A 264 -6.15 9.23 -21.17
CA CYS A 264 -4.94 9.40 -21.98
C CYS A 264 -4.97 8.61 -23.30
N GLU A 265 -6.05 7.87 -23.55
CA GLU A 265 -6.32 7.07 -24.75
C GLU A 265 -5.29 5.97 -25.07
N ARG A 266 -4.39 5.68 -24.13
CA ARG A 266 -3.39 4.60 -24.25
C ARG A 266 -3.85 3.33 -23.58
N VAL A 267 -3.45 2.19 -24.12
CA VAL A 267 -3.65 0.88 -23.47
C VAL A 267 -2.65 0.73 -22.32
N LEU A 268 -1.35 0.90 -22.58
CA LEU A 268 -0.32 0.81 -21.54
C LEU A 268 0.06 2.20 -21.02
N SER A 269 0.24 2.29 -19.70
CA SER A 269 0.80 3.48 -19.08
C SER A 269 2.23 3.71 -19.58
N ALA A 270 2.64 4.98 -19.69
CA ALA A 270 4.03 5.32 -19.99
C ALA A 270 4.97 4.84 -18.87
N GLU A 271 4.49 4.86 -17.64
CA GLU A 271 5.21 4.43 -16.45
C GLU A 271 4.77 3.01 -16.05
N GLY A 272 5.71 2.05 -16.07
CA GLY A 272 5.48 0.69 -15.57
C GLY A 272 4.77 -0.27 -16.52
N HIS A 273 4.36 0.18 -17.72
CA HIS A 273 3.70 -0.65 -18.74
C HIS A 273 2.48 -1.43 -18.20
N VAL A 274 1.68 -0.78 -17.35
CA VAL A 274 0.50 -1.38 -16.74
C VAL A 274 -0.73 -0.94 -17.56
N PRO A 275 -1.66 -1.86 -17.90
CA PRO A 275 -2.93 -1.49 -18.53
C PRO A 275 -3.79 -0.61 -17.62
N PRO A 276 -4.93 -0.08 -18.10
CA PRO A 276 -5.80 0.75 -17.28
C PRO A 276 -6.54 -0.17 -16.29
N VAL A 277 -5.96 -0.34 -15.10
CA VAL A 277 -6.45 -1.23 -14.03
C VAL A 277 -7.43 -0.54 -13.08
N ALA A 278 -7.58 0.79 -13.12
CA ALA A 278 -8.61 1.46 -12.35
C ALA A 278 -9.93 1.43 -13.11
N ARG A 279 -11.03 1.27 -12.37
CA ARG A 279 -12.40 1.39 -12.88
C ARG A 279 -13.10 2.49 -12.10
N VAL A 280 -13.68 3.45 -12.82
CA VAL A 280 -14.44 4.57 -12.24
C VAL A 280 -15.88 4.46 -12.70
N TRP A 281 -16.83 4.48 -11.76
CA TRP A 281 -18.25 4.44 -12.09
C TRP A 281 -18.71 5.81 -12.60
N MET A 282 -19.26 5.84 -13.81
CA MET A 282 -19.81 7.04 -14.42
C MET A 282 -21.30 7.19 -14.10
N ARG A 283 -21.77 8.44 -14.03
CA ARG A 283 -23.19 8.76 -13.78
C ARG A 283 -24.13 8.19 -14.84
N GLU A 284 -23.61 7.98 -16.04
CA GLU A 284 -24.34 7.41 -17.18
C GLU A 284 -24.53 5.88 -17.07
N GLY A 285 -24.02 5.25 -16.02
CA GLY A 285 -24.30 3.84 -15.71
C GLY A 285 -23.28 2.85 -16.27
N GLY A 286 -22.00 3.20 -16.28
CA GLY A 286 -20.94 2.33 -16.80
C GLY A 286 -19.60 2.51 -16.07
N TRP A 287 -18.73 1.51 -16.21
CA TRP A 287 -17.37 1.56 -15.70
C TRP A 287 -16.41 2.07 -16.77
N GLU A 288 -15.65 3.12 -16.47
CA GLU A 288 -14.57 3.60 -17.32
C GLU A 288 -13.22 3.02 -16.89
N ALA A 289 -12.45 2.52 -17.85
CA ALA A 289 -11.08 2.09 -17.64
C ALA A 289 -10.12 3.28 -17.58
N ARG A 290 -9.32 3.37 -16.52
CA ARG A 290 -8.28 4.40 -16.36
C ARG A 290 -6.98 3.80 -15.83
N HIS A 291 -5.85 4.41 -16.18
CA HIS A 291 -4.60 4.14 -15.45
C HIS A 291 -4.70 4.73 -14.04
N ILE A 292 -3.91 4.21 -13.10
CA ILE A 292 -3.95 4.69 -11.71
C ILE A 292 -3.61 6.17 -11.61
N SER A 293 -2.61 6.63 -12.37
CA SER A 293 -2.24 8.05 -12.42
C SER A 293 -3.35 8.91 -13.03
N CYS A 294 -4.09 8.40 -14.02
CA CYS A 294 -5.20 9.10 -14.65
C CYS A 294 -6.49 9.11 -13.80
N ALA A 295 -6.64 8.16 -12.87
CA ALA A 295 -7.81 8.10 -11.99
C ALA A 295 -7.74 9.09 -10.81
N GLN A 296 -6.56 9.67 -10.56
CA GLN A 296 -6.34 10.65 -9.49
C GLN A 296 -6.57 12.11 -9.93
N VAL A 297 -6.78 12.34 -11.23
CA VAL A 297 -7.02 13.65 -11.85
C VAL A 297 -8.52 13.88 -11.99
#